data_AF-A0A6P1UBN4-F1
#
_entry.id   AF-A0A6P1UBN4-F1
#
_cell.length_a   1.000
_cell.length_b   1.000
_cell.length_c   1.000
_cell.angle_alpha   90.00
_cell.angle_beta   90.00
_cell.angle_gamma   90.00
#
_symmetry.space_group_name_H-M   'P 1'
#
loop_
_entity.id
_entity.type
_entity.pdbx_description
1 polymer ?
#
loop_
_entity_poly.entity_id
_entity_poly.type
_entity_poly.pdbx_seq_one_letter_code
_entity_poly.pdbx_strand_id
1 'polypeptide(L)'
;MRGALYTPECWARWACKKRAVLVQINNRRRTALIHQLPQAKPPFDVTKRYVRFRELRADGFVVFDFAIGDPELSVELTLPLRAYQAFCREHRAINLTREQAATIDFERSKWRFGVPGLQE
;
A
#
# COMPACT_ATOMS: atom_id res chain seq x y z
N MET A 1 -14.07 20.35 -62.58
CA MET A 1 -15.39 19.79 -62.17
C MET A 1 -15.29 18.26 -62.11
N ARG A 2 -16.06 17.64 -61.20
CA ARG A 2 -16.04 16.23 -60.70
C ARG A 2 -15.01 16.04 -59.57
N GLY A 3 -15.35 15.89 -58.29
CA GLY A 3 -16.61 15.45 -57.67
C GLY A 3 -16.46 14.01 -57.17
N ALA A 4 -15.61 13.77 -56.18
CA ALA A 4 -15.60 12.50 -55.43
C ALA A 4 -16.60 12.64 -54.27
N LEU A 5 -17.70 11.91 -54.42
CA LEU A 5 -18.84 11.86 -53.53
C LEU A 5 -18.44 11.33 -52.16
N TYR A 6 -18.78 12.10 -51.14
CA TYR A 6 -18.59 11.78 -49.75
C TYR A 6 -19.81 11.00 -49.26
N THR A 7 -19.70 9.68 -49.15
CA THR A 7 -20.81 8.85 -48.68
C THR A 7 -20.91 8.90 -47.13
N PRO A 8 -22.13 8.98 -46.57
CA PRO A 8 -22.37 9.15 -45.13
C PRO A 8 -21.89 7.96 -44.25
N GLU A 9 -21.61 6.82 -44.87
CA GLU A 9 -21.10 5.61 -44.20
C GLU A 9 -19.61 5.67 -43.80
N CYS A 10 -18.82 6.57 -44.39
CA CYS A 10 -17.45 6.82 -43.93
C CYS A 10 -17.40 7.58 -42.59
N TRP A 11 -18.39 8.43 -42.31
CA TRP A 11 -18.50 9.16 -41.03
C TRP A 11 -18.81 8.24 -39.86
N ALA A 12 -19.78 7.33 -40.04
CA ALA A 12 -20.15 6.36 -39.01
C ALA A 12 -18.97 5.45 -38.62
N ARG A 13 -18.16 5.04 -39.61
CA ARG A 13 -17.01 4.15 -39.40
C ARG A 13 -15.82 4.84 -38.73
N TRP A 14 -15.57 6.12 -39.04
CA TRP A 14 -14.53 6.92 -38.38
C TRP A 14 -14.91 7.31 -36.94
N ALA A 15 -16.19 7.67 -36.70
CA ALA A 15 -16.70 7.97 -35.37
C ALA A 15 -16.68 6.75 -34.43
N CYS A 16 -17.00 5.55 -34.93
CA CYS A 16 -16.95 4.31 -34.15
C CYS A 16 -15.52 3.93 -33.73
N LYS A 17 -14.53 4.13 -34.61
CA LYS A 17 -13.10 3.84 -34.32
C LYS A 17 -12.52 4.78 -33.26
N LYS A 18 -12.97 6.05 -33.21
CA LYS A 18 -12.62 6.99 -32.13
C LYS A 18 -13.25 6.61 -30.78
N ARG A 19 -14.44 6.01 -30.78
CA ARG A 19 -15.16 5.61 -29.55
C ARG A 19 -14.45 4.45 -28.84
N ALA A 20 -13.90 3.49 -29.59
CA ALA A 20 -13.15 2.35 -29.02
C ALA A 20 -11.82 2.77 -28.37
N VAL A 21 -11.06 3.67 -29.00
CA VAL A 21 -9.78 4.17 -28.47
C VAL A 21 -10.00 5.02 -27.21
N LEU A 22 -11.04 5.87 -27.18
CA LEU A 22 -11.41 6.64 -25.99
C LEU A 22 -11.86 5.73 -24.84
N VAL A 23 -12.60 4.65 -25.10
CA VAL A 23 -12.97 3.66 -24.06
C VAL A 23 -11.75 2.92 -23.51
N GLN A 24 -10.79 2.51 -24.35
CA GLN A 24 -9.56 1.83 -23.90
C GLN A 24 -8.59 2.77 -23.16
N ILE A 25 -8.49 4.04 -23.55
CA ILE A 25 -7.73 5.06 -22.81
C ILE A 25 -8.41 5.35 -21.47
N ASN A 26 -9.73 5.42 -21.42
CA ASN A 26 -10.48 5.63 -20.19
C ASN A 26 -10.41 4.42 -19.25
N ASN A 27 -10.38 3.20 -19.79
CA ASN A 27 -10.23 1.99 -18.99
C ASN A 27 -8.81 1.84 -18.40
N ARG A 28 -7.76 2.19 -19.17
CA ARG A 28 -6.38 2.28 -18.64
C ARG A 28 -6.22 3.35 -17.55
N ARG A 29 -6.95 4.47 -17.64
CA ARG A 29 -7.01 5.50 -16.60
C ARG A 29 -7.80 5.06 -15.37
N ARG A 30 -8.85 4.25 -15.53
CA ARG A 30 -9.62 3.65 -14.42
C ARG A 30 -8.81 2.63 -13.62
N THR A 31 -7.98 1.80 -14.26
CA THR A 31 -7.16 0.82 -13.51
C THR A 31 -6.11 1.48 -12.62
N ALA A 32 -5.59 2.65 -13.02
CA ALA A 32 -4.64 3.42 -12.22
C ALA A 32 -5.30 4.12 -11.02
N LEU A 33 -6.59 4.50 -11.12
CA LEU A 33 -7.31 5.19 -10.04
C LEU A 33 -7.75 4.23 -8.90
N ILE A 34 -7.96 2.95 -9.18
CA ILE A 34 -8.34 1.95 -8.15
C ILE A 34 -7.18 1.66 -7.19
N HIS A 35 -5.93 1.92 -7.58
CA HIS A 35 -4.75 1.69 -6.73
C HIS A 35 -4.64 2.67 -5.53
N GLN A 36 -5.49 3.69 -5.44
CA GLN A 36 -5.41 4.72 -4.40
C GLN A 36 -6.52 4.65 -3.35
N LEU A 37 -7.39 3.63 -3.36
CA LEU A 37 -8.33 3.48 -2.25
C LEU A 37 -7.53 3.11 -0.99
N PRO A 38 -7.59 3.94 0.08
CA PRO A 38 -6.95 3.59 1.33
C PRO A 38 -7.54 2.25 1.76
N GLN A 39 -6.69 1.23 1.86
CA GLN A 39 -7.11 -0.07 2.37
C GLN A 39 -7.72 0.18 3.75
N ALA A 40 -8.98 -0.22 3.94
CA ALA A 40 -9.64 -0.02 5.22
C ALA A 40 -8.79 -0.68 6.30
N LYS A 41 -8.24 0.15 7.19
CA LYS A 41 -7.36 -0.33 8.25
C LYS A 41 -8.15 -1.30 9.13
N PRO A 42 -7.61 -2.48 9.47
CA PRO A 42 -8.29 -3.39 10.37
C PRO A 42 -8.61 -2.68 11.70
N PRO A 43 -9.73 -3.02 12.35
CA PRO A 43 -10.12 -2.40 13.61
C PRO A 43 -9.03 -2.61 14.68
N PHE A 44 -8.88 -1.63 15.55
CA PHE A 44 -7.97 -1.67 16.68
C PHE A 44 -8.36 -2.79 17.66
N ASP A 45 -7.49 -3.78 17.84
CA ASP A 45 -7.76 -4.97 18.66
C ASP A 45 -6.65 -5.23 19.67
N VAL A 46 -6.85 -4.78 20.92
CA VAL A 46 -5.86 -4.89 22.02
C VAL A 46 -5.39 -6.32 22.33
N THR A 47 -6.09 -7.34 21.84
CA THR A 47 -5.69 -8.73 22.04
C THR A 47 -4.54 -9.16 21.12
N LYS A 48 -4.39 -8.49 19.97
CA LYS A 48 -3.35 -8.77 18.97
C LYS A 48 -2.05 -8.07 19.32
N ARG A 49 -0.96 -8.77 19.09
CA ARG A 49 0.40 -8.30 19.32
C ARG A 49 1.19 -8.52 18.04
N TYR A 50 1.95 -7.52 17.62
CA TYR A 50 2.73 -7.57 16.38
C TYR A 50 4.21 -7.36 16.70
N VAL A 51 5.06 -8.06 15.98
CA VAL A 51 6.52 -7.88 16.03
C VAL A 51 7.03 -7.63 14.62
N ARG A 52 7.91 -6.64 14.47
CA ARG A 52 8.64 -6.34 13.25
C ARG A 52 10.12 -6.40 13.50
N PHE A 53 10.78 -7.44 13.02
CA PHE A 53 12.24 -7.50 13.03
C PHE A 53 12.83 -6.38 12.18
N ARG A 54 13.84 -5.66 12.70
CA ARG A 54 14.55 -4.60 11.97
C ARG A 54 15.96 -5.04 11.62
N GLU A 55 16.74 -5.45 12.61
CA GLU A 55 18.15 -5.79 12.43
C GLU A 55 18.64 -6.76 13.50
N LEU A 56 19.58 -7.62 13.13
CA LEU A 56 20.44 -8.34 14.07
C LEU A 56 21.82 -7.69 14.02
N ARG A 57 22.20 -7.06 15.13
CA ARG A 57 23.47 -6.37 15.29
C ARG A 57 24.62 -7.37 15.48
N ALA A 58 25.84 -6.93 15.20
CA ALA A 58 27.05 -7.75 15.35
C ALA A 58 27.34 -8.15 16.81
N ASP A 59 26.82 -7.40 17.78
CA ASP A 59 26.89 -7.68 19.23
C ASP A 59 25.88 -8.76 19.70
N GLY A 60 25.06 -9.30 18.79
CA GLY A 60 24.08 -10.34 19.07
C GLY A 60 22.72 -9.82 19.57
N PHE A 61 22.50 -8.50 19.52
CA PHE A 61 21.22 -7.88 19.85
C PHE A 61 20.33 -7.72 18.62
N VAL A 62 19.05 -7.99 18.80
CA VAL A 62 17.99 -7.80 17.81
C VAL A 62 17.28 -6.50 18.10
N VAL A 63 17.24 -5.62 17.11
CA VAL A 63 16.39 -4.44 17.08
C VAL A 63 15.08 -4.82 16.40
N PHE A 64 13.95 -4.54 17.04
CA PHE A 64 12.63 -4.88 16.52
C PHE A 64 11.58 -3.91 17.05
N ASP A 65 10.48 -3.74 16.31
CA ASP A 65 9.32 -3.01 16.80
C ASP A 65 8.29 -3.97 17.38
N PHE A 66 7.66 -3.56 18.49
CA PHE A 66 6.56 -4.26 19.11
C PHE A 66 5.32 -3.37 19.15
N ALA A 67 4.16 -3.93 18.78
CA ALA A 67 2.91 -3.18 18.74
C ALA A 67 1.76 -3.99 19.36
N ILE A 68 0.77 -3.29 19.94
CA ILE A 68 -0.44 -3.88 20.51
C ILE A 68 -1.65 -3.29 19.79
N GLY A 69 -2.47 -4.17 19.23
CA GLY A 69 -3.68 -3.88 18.47
C GLY A 69 -3.49 -3.22 17.12
N ASP A 70 -2.54 -2.30 16.98
CA ASP A 70 -2.25 -1.61 15.73
C ASP A 70 -0.76 -1.70 15.40
N PRO A 71 -0.38 -2.33 14.28
CA PRO A 71 1.02 -2.46 13.89
C PRO A 71 1.69 -1.11 13.54
N GLU A 72 0.94 -0.04 13.29
CA GLU A 72 1.49 1.31 13.11
C GLU A 72 1.84 2.00 14.44
N LEU A 73 1.16 1.63 15.54
CA LEU A 73 1.41 2.14 16.89
C LEU A 73 2.39 1.25 17.66
N SER A 74 3.64 1.27 17.21
CA SER A 74 4.71 0.42 17.73
C SER A 74 5.76 1.18 18.55
N VAL A 75 6.43 0.46 19.43
CA VAL A 75 7.64 0.89 20.16
C VAL A 75 8.85 0.10 19.65
N GLU A 76 9.98 0.78 19.47
CA GLU A 76 11.25 0.14 19.11
C GLU A 76 11.93 -0.43 20.37
N LEU A 77 12.35 -1.69 20.29
CA LEU A 77 12.99 -2.43 21.38
C LEU A 77 14.28 -3.10 20.88
N THR A 78 15.23 -3.30 21.81
CA THR A 78 16.48 -4.01 21.55
C THR A 78 16.71 -5.09 22.60
N LEU A 79 16.82 -6.35 22.19
CA LEU A 79 17.02 -7.49 23.10
C LEU A 79 18.05 -8.48 22.53
N PRO A 80 18.78 -9.24 23.36
CA PRO A 80 19.59 -10.36 22.87
C PRO A 80 18.74 -11.36 22.09
N LEU A 81 19.31 -12.00 21.07
CA LEU A 81 18.57 -12.92 20.16
C LEU A 81 17.71 -13.97 20.90
N ARG A 82 18.23 -14.58 21.98
CA ARG A 82 17.47 -15.57 22.75
C ARG A 82 16.28 -14.96 23.50
N ALA A 83 16.45 -13.77 24.05
CA ALA A 83 15.39 -13.05 24.75
C ALA A 83 14.30 -12.59 23.76
N TYR A 84 14.69 -12.12 22.57
CA TYR A 84 13.76 -11.80 21.49
C TYR A 84 12.87 -13.01 21.10
N GLN A 85 13.48 -14.20 20.92
CA GLN A 85 12.73 -15.42 20.61
C GLN A 85 11.76 -15.83 21.73
N ALA A 86 12.18 -15.71 22.99
CA ALA A 86 11.31 -15.96 24.14
C ALA A 86 10.15 -14.96 24.21
N PHE A 87 10.44 -13.67 24.02
CA PHE A 87 9.46 -12.58 23.99
C PHE A 87 8.38 -12.82 22.93
N CYS A 88 8.77 -13.19 21.70
CA CYS A 88 7.82 -13.48 20.63
C CYS A 88 6.86 -14.62 20.99
N ARG A 89 7.37 -15.66 21.68
CA ARG A 89 6.56 -16.82 22.11
C ARG A 89 5.62 -16.47 23.26
N GLU A 90 6.11 -15.76 24.26
CA GLU A 90 5.32 -15.36 25.44
C GLU A 90 4.15 -14.44 25.06
N HIS A 91 4.43 -13.46 24.21
CA HIS A 91 3.43 -12.52 23.72
C HIS A 91 2.59 -13.05 22.56
N ARG A 92 2.87 -14.26 22.05
CA ARG A 92 2.22 -14.85 20.86
C ARG A 92 2.16 -13.85 19.70
N ALA A 93 3.25 -13.13 19.50
CA ALA A 93 3.26 -11.99 18.59
C ALA A 93 3.24 -12.45 17.13
N ILE A 94 2.47 -11.75 16.31
CA ILE A 94 2.37 -11.94 14.87
C ILE A 94 3.56 -11.23 14.22
N ASN A 95 4.41 -11.98 13.52
CA ASN A 95 5.52 -11.40 12.78
C ASN A 95 4.99 -10.71 11.52
N LEU A 96 5.31 -9.43 11.38
CA LEU A 96 4.95 -8.68 10.18
C LEU A 96 5.83 -9.11 9.00
N THR A 97 5.20 -9.25 7.83
CA THR A 97 5.94 -9.47 6.60
C THR A 97 6.69 -8.22 6.18
N ARG A 98 7.65 -8.37 5.26
CA ARG A 98 8.43 -7.25 4.74
C ARG A 98 7.55 -6.23 4.01
N GLU A 99 6.53 -6.70 3.31
CA GLU A 99 5.57 -5.88 2.58
C GLU A 99 4.70 -5.08 3.55
N GLN A 100 4.19 -5.72 4.60
CA GLN A 100 3.43 -5.04 5.66
C GLN A 100 4.28 -3.96 6.36
N ALA A 101 5.53 -4.30 6.68
CA ALA A 101 6.50 -3.37 7.23
C ALA A 101 6.74 -2.15 6.34
N ALA A 102 6.87 -2.36 5.02
CA ALA A 102 7.08 -1.29 4.06
C ALA A 102 5.85 -0.37 3.93
N THR A 103 4.63 -0.93 3.94
CA THR A 103 3.40 -0.13 3.98
C THR A 103 3.35 0.76 5.22
N ILE A 104 3.67 0.20 6.40
CA ILE A 104 3.71 0.96 7.66
C ILE A 104 4.76 2.09 7.59
N ASP A 105 5.94 1.82 7.02
CA ASP A 105 6.99 2.84 6.86
C ASP A 105 6.57 3.96 5.88
N PHE A 106 5.82 3.62 4.83
CA PHE A 106 5.24 4.59 3.89
C PHE A 106 4.18 5.47 4.56
N GLU A 107 3.23 4.86 5.28
CA GLU A 107 2.20 5.59 6.02
C GLU A 107 2.81 6.53 7.08
N ARG A 108 3.81 6.05 7.82
CA ARG A 108 4.55 6.87 8.80
C ARG A 108 5.29 8.06 8.16
N SER A 109 5.79 7.88 6.94
CA SER A 109 6.50 8.95 6.21
C SER A 109 5.59 10.11 5.83
N LYS A 110 4.28 9.88 5.64
CA LYS A 110 3.30 10.96 5.36
C LYS A 110 3.29 12.01 6.47
N TRP A 111 3.36 11.55 7.73
CA TRP A 111 3.39 12.41 8.91
C TRP A 111 4.73 13.12 9.10
N ARG A 112 5.84 12.53 8.63
CA ARG A 112 7.18 13.11 8.77
C ARG A 112 7.44 14.27 7.81
N PHE A 113 6.84 14.24 6.62
CA PHE A 113 7.02 15.27 5.58
C PHE A 113 5.81 16.16 5.40
N GLY A 114 4.77 15.99 6.23
CA GLY A 114 3.61 16.87 6.28
C GLY A 114 2.94 17.03 4.92
N VAL A 115 2.76 15.95 4.16
CA VAL A 115 1.90 16.01 2.97
C VAL A 115 0.47 16.02 3.51
N PRO A 116 -0.25 17.16 3.50
CA PRO A 116 -1.64 17.14 3.90
C PRO A 116 -2.36 16.17 2.97
N GLY A 117 -3.03 15.18 3.56
CA GLY A 117 -4.07 14.47 2.84
C GLY A 117 -5.00 15.52 2.24
N LEU A 118 -5.26 15.42 0.94
CA LEU A 118 -6.28 16.22 0.27
C LEU A 118 -7.54 16.18 1.13
N GLN A 119 -7.91 17.34 1.66
CA GLN A 119 -9.18 17.54 2.34
C GLN A 119 -10.27 17.34 1.30
N GLU A 120 -11.18 16.41 1.58
CA GLU A 120 -12.50 16.37 0.95
C GLU A 120 -13.46 17.27 1.73
#